data_AF-A0A3C0GH93-F1
#
_entry.id   AF-A0A3C0GH93-F1
#
_cell.length_a   1.000
_cell.length_b   1.000
_cell.length_c   1.000
_cell.angle_alpha   90.00
_cell.angle_beta   90.00
_cell.angle_gamma   90.00
#
_symmetry.space_group_name_H-M   'P 1'
#
loop_
_entity.id
_entity.type
_entity.pdbx_description
1 polymer ?
#
loop_
_entity_poly.entity_id
_entity_poly.type
_entity_poly.pdbx_seq_one_letter_code
_entity_poly.pdbx_strand_id
1 'polypeptide(L)' 'MSLTQSQNASKGSWIKEEFRGDRSLGYVTTIDPKTKMMRVKFPKTHSVTWLSWENFGQYKVINLVCDTKK' A
#
# COMPACT_ATOMS: atom_id res chain seq x y z
N MET A 1 -23.68 9.31 -5.34
CA MET A 1 -22.46 8.75 -5.95
C MET A 1 -21.37 8.78 -4.89
N SER A 2 -21.18 7.69 -4.16
CA SER A 2 -20.12 7.60 -3.14
C SER A 2 -18.79 7.36 -3.83
N LEU A 3 -17.98 8.43 -3.97
CA LEU A 3 -16.57 8.31 -4.30
C LEU A 3 -15.96 7.39 -3.22
N THR A 4 -15.65 6.15 -3.55
CA THR A 4 -14.87 5.28 -2.66
C THR A 4 -13.52 5.95 -2.53
N GLN A 5 -13.34 6.75 -1.48
CA GLN A 5 -12.12 7.49 -1.24
C GLN A 5 -11.00 6.47 -1.01
N SER A 6 -10.20 6.26 -2.04
CA SER A 6 -9.04 5.40 -2.00
C SER A 6 -8.11 5.90 -0.90
N GLN A 7 -7.93 5.10 0.15
CA GLN A 7 -7.09 5.45 1.30
C GLN A 7 -5.63 5.14 0.99
N ASN A 8 -4.73 6.06 1.33
CA ASN A 8 -3.29 5.82 1.25
C ASN A 8 -2.87 4.85 2.36
N ALA A 9 -1.94 3.95 2.06
CA ALA A 9 -1.41 3.02 3.05
C ALA A 9 -0.47 3.71 4.05
N SER A 10 -0.39 3.19 5.27
CA SER A 10 0.63 3.60 6.25
C SER A 10 1.82 2.63 6.23
N LYS A 11 2.94 3.05 6.80
CA LYS A 11 4.06 2.13 7.05
C LYS A 11 3.56 1.00 7.96
N GLY A 12 3.86 -0.24 7.61
CA GLY A 12 3.36 -1.43 8.33
C GLY A 12 1.96 -1.88 7.92
N SER A 13 1.26 -1.15 7.05
CA SER A 13 0.00 -1.62 6.50
C SER A 13 0.21 -2.77 5.51
N TRP A 14 -0.79 -3.65 5.49
CA TRP A 14 -0.96 -4.61 4.40
C TRP A 14 -1.84 -4.00 3.32
N ILE A 15 -1.41 -4.16 2.07
CA ILE A 15 -2.16 -3.75 0.89
C ILE A 15 -2.45 -4.95 0.00
N LYS A 16 -3.53 -4.87 -0.77
CA LYS A 16 -3.81 -5.75 -1.88
C LYS A 16 -3.66 -4.97 -3.17
N GLU A 17 -2.73 -5.36 -4.02
CA GLU A 17 -2.58 -4.73 -5.33
C GLU A 17 -3.78 -5.12 -6.21
N GLU A 18 -4.41 -4.16 -6.88
CA GLU A 18 -5.54 -4.42 -7.79
C GLU A 18 -5.09 -4.33 -9.26
N PHE A 19 -3.99 -3.62 -9.54
CA PHE A 19 -3.58 -3.27 -10.90
C PHE A 19 -2.98 -4.44 -11.71
N ARG A 20 -2.15 -5.30 -11.13
CA ARG A 20 -1.36 -6.29 -11.90
C ARG A 20 -1.99 -7.68 -12.05
N GLY A 21 -3.29 -7.83 -11.82
CA GLY A 21 -4.01 -9.09 -12.05
C GLY A 21 -3.70 -10.23 -11.07
N ASP A 22 -2.47 -10.34 -10.55
CA ASP A 22 -2.06 -11.38 -9.59
C ASP A 22 -2.62 -11.13 -8.16
N ARG A 23 -3.21 -9.95 -7.93
CA ARG A 23 -3.92 -9.57 -6.70
C ARG A 23 -3.13 -9.86 -5.41
N SER A 24 -1.82 -9.67 -5.50
CA SER A 24 -0.85 -10.06 -4.48
C SER A 24 -0.98 -9.20 -3.23
N LEU A 25 -0.82 -9.83 -2.07
CA LEU A 25 -0.70 -9.14 -0.78
C LEU A 25 0.70 -8.54 -0.67
N GLY A 26 0.75 -7.23 -0.41
CA GLY A 26 1.97 -6.47 -0.21
C GLY A 26 2.04 -5.91 1.20
N TYR A 27 3.23 -5.91 1.79
CA TYR A 27 3.50 -5.28 3.07
C TYR A 27 4.30 -3.98 2.86
N VAL A 28 3.77 -2.86 3.37
CA VAL A 28 4.42 -1.56 3.24
C VAL A 28 5.54 -1.45 4.26
N THR A 29 6.78 -1.45 3.78
CA THR A 29 7.98 -1.41 4.64
C THR A 29 8.42 0.01 4.93
N THR A 30 8.25 0.93 3.99
CA THR A 30 8.68 2.34 4.12
C THR A 30 7.85 3.21 3.18
N ILE A 31 7.62 4.46 3.58
CA ILE A 31 7.02 5.50 2.74
C ILE A 31 8.03 6.64 2.66
N ASP A 32 8.31 7.10 1.46
CA ASP A 32 9.09 8.30 1.20
C ASP A 32 8.13 9.46 0.87
N PRO A 33 7.95 10.43 1.78
CA PRO A 33 7.05 11.55 1.55
C PRO A 33 7.59 12.55 0.52
N LYS A 34 8.90 12.57 0.23
CA LYS A 34 9.49 13.50 -0.74
C LYS A 34 9.16 13.09 -2.17
N THR A 35 9.29 11.80 -2.46
CA THR A 35 9.00 11.23 -3.79
C THR A 35 7.57 10.74 -3.93
N LYS A 36 6.79 10.74 -2.83
CA LYS A 36 5.43 10.18 -2.74
C LYS A 36 5.37 8.71 -3.17
N MET A 37 6.43 7.95 -2.85
CA MET A 37 6.51 6.53 -3.15
C MET A 37 6.49 5.70 -1.87
N MET A 38 5.99 4.48 -1.97
CA MET A 38 6.05 3.49 -0.89
C MET A 38 6.77 2.23 -1.35
N ARG A 39 7.60 1.68 -0.47
CA ARG A 39 8.32 0.43 -0.68
C ARG A 39 7.50 -0.73 -0.15
N VAL A 40 7.11 -1.63 -1.05
CA VAL A 40 6.22 -2.75 -0.75
C VAL A 40 6.95 -4.07 -0.99
N LYS A 41 6.90 -4.95 0.00
CA LYS A 41 7.37 -6.34 -0.11
C LYS A 41 6.18 -7.24 -0.39
N PHE A 42 6.23 -8.01 -1.47
CA PHE A 42 5.23 -9.00 -1.83
C PHE A 42 5.74 -10.40 -1.42
N PRO A 43 5.23 -11.02 -0.34
CA PRO A 43 5.74 -12.29 0.13
C PRO A 43 5.54 -13.44 -0.87
N LYS A 44 4.40 -13.44 -1.58
CA LYS A 44 4.06 -14.48 -2.56
C LYS A 44 5.12 -14.60 -3.67
N THR A 45 5.55 -13.48 -4.22
CA THR A 45 6.50 -13.40 -5.34
C THR A 45 7.93 -13.18 -4.86
N HIS A 46 8.18 -13.08 -3.55
CA HIS A 46 9.45 -12.68 -2.96
C HIS A 46 10.05 -11.39 -3.56
N SER A 47 9.20 -10.51 -4.09
CA SER A 47 9.62 -9.28 -4.77
C SER A 47 9.47 -8.06 -3.86
N VAL A 48 10.31 -7.05 -4.11
CA VAL A 48 10.24 -5.75 -3.43
C VAL A 48 10.19 -4.67 -4.51
N THR A 49 9.16 -3.84 -4.46
CA THR A 49 8.89 -2.82 -5.50
C THR A 49 8.51 -1.50 -4.86
N TRP A 50 8.82 -0.41 -5.55
CA TRP A 50 8.32 0.92 -5.22
C TRP A 50 7.02 1.19 -5.99
N LEU A 51 5.99 1.58 -5.25
CA LEU A 51 4.67 1.94 -5.79
C LEU A 51 4.36 3.40 -5.45
N SER A 52 3.45 4.01 -6.22
CA SER A 52 2.87 5.30 -5.85
C SER A 52 2.20 5.18 -4.48
N TRP A 53 2.55 6.06 -3.55
CA TRP A 53 1.88 6.12 -2.25
C TRP A 53 0.48 6.73 -2.39
N GLU A 54 0.31 7.72 -3.27
CA GLU A 54 -1.00 8.27 -3.58
C GLU A 54 -1.87 7.21 -4.26
N ASN A 55 -2.95 6.84 -3.57
CA ASN A 55 -3.86 5.79 -3.98
C ASN A 55 -4.95 6.38 -4.88
N PHE A 56 -4.84 6.14 -6.17
CA PHE A 56 -5.88 6.43 -7.17
C PHE A 56 -6.70 5.18 -7.52
N GLY A 57 -6.70 4.18 -6.63
CA GLY A 57 -7.35 2.88 -6.82
C GLY A 57 -6.40 1.77 -7.27
N GLN A 58 -5.08 1.98 -7.26
CA GLN A 58 -4.12 0.95 -7.66
C GLN A 58 -4.04 -0.20 -6.65
N TYR A 59 -4.39 0.05 -5.38
CA TYR A 59 -4.37 -0.93 -4.31
C TYR A 59 -5.47 -0.66 -3.25
N LYS A 60 -5.80 -1.67 -2.46
CA LYS A 60 -6.67 -1.56 -1.27
C LYS A 60 -5.88 -1.77 -0.01
N VAL A 61 -6.09 -0.93 0.99
CA VAL A 61 -5.51 -1.12 2.33
C VAL A 61 -6.35 -2.14 3.09
N ILE A 62 -5.72 -3.19 3.63
CA ILE A 62 -6.40 -4.26 4.37
C ILE A 62 -6.47 -3.91 5.85
N ASN A 63 -5.33 -3.50 6.43
CA ASN A 63 -5.25 -3.11 7.84
C ASN A 63 -4.59 -1.74 7.95
N LEU A 64 -5.36 -0.77 8.44
CA LEU A 64 -4.84 0.50 8.93
C LEU A 64 -4.18 0.21 10.28
N VAL A 65 -2.86 0.04 10.28
CA VAL A 65 -2.14 0.08 11.54
C VAL A 65 -2.07 1.57 11.90
N CYS A 66 -2.95 2.00 12.80
CA CYS A 66 -2.83 3.29 13.44
C CYS A 66 -1.52 3.28 14.23
N ASP A 67 -0.60 4.18 13.90
CA ASP A 67 0.52 4.55 14.75
C ASP A 67 -0.04 4.99 16.10
N THR A 68 -0.17 4.03 17.03
CA THR A 68 -0.44 4.31 18.43
C THR A 68 0.87 4.84 18.98
N LYS A 69 1.06 6.15 18.86
CA LYS A 69 2.10 6.87 19.62
C LYS A 69 1.88 6.51 21.09
N LYS A 70 2.82 5.77 21.66
CA LYS A 70 2.93 5.48 23.09
C LYS A 70 3.70 6.60 23.76
#